data_AF-A0A964H956-F1
#
_entry.id   AF-A0A964H956-F1
#
_cell.length_a   1.000
_cell.length_b   1.000
_cell.length_c   1.000
_cell.angle_alpha   90.00
_cell.angle_beta   90.00
_cell.angle_gamma   90.00
#
_symmetry.space_group_name_H-M   'P 1'
#
loop_
_entity.id
_entity.type
_entity.pdbx_description
1 polymer ?
#
loop_
_entity_poly.entity_id
_entity_poly.type
_entity_poly.pdbx_seq_one_letter_code
_entity_poly.pdbx_strand_id
1 'polypeptide(L)' 'MERKSRPDPDKLLASIKGNEQRQRSRLKIFFGMCAGVGKTYAMLHEAGELRR' A
#
# COMPACT_ATOMS: atom_id res chain seq x y z
N MET A 1 -10.35 -36.34 -11.89
CA MET A 1 -9.83 -35.31 -10.96
C MET A 1 -8.63 -34.67 -11.62
N GLU A 2 -8.82 -33.49 -12.20
CA GLU A 2 -7.75 -32.71 -12.82
C GLU A 2 -6.87 -32.13 -11.70
N ARG A 3 -5.67 -32.68 -11.51
CA ARG A 3 -4.68 -32.09 -10.61
C ARG A 3 -4.19 -30.83 -11.29
N LYS A 4 -4.68 -29.66 -10.86
CA LYS A 4 -4.08 -28.36 -11.24
C LYS A 4 -2.57 -28.47 -11.04
N SER A 5 -1.83 -28.47 -12.14
CA SER A 5 -0.36 -28.52 -12.12
C SER A 5 0.13 -27.36 -11.25
N ARG A 6 0.92 -27.66 -10.23
CA ARG A 6 1.47 -26.61 -9.36
C ARG A 6 2.34 -25.69 -10.22
N PRO A 7 2.13 -24.36 -10.17
CA PRO A 7 2.99 -23.44 -10.88
C PRO A 7 4.42 -23.57 -10.38
N ASP A 8 5.37 -23.40 -11.30
CA ASP A 8 6.80 -23.41 -11.04
C ASP A 8 7.18 -22.29 -10.05
N PRO A 9 7.92 -22.61 -8.97
CA PRO A 9 8.23 -21.66 -7.90
C PRO A 9 9.11 -20.50 -8.38
N ASP A 10 10.01 -20.75 -9.33
CA ASP A 10 10.91 -19.73 -9.87
C ASP A 10 10.14 -18.74 -10.75
N LYS A 11 9.15 -19.22 -11.51
CA LYS A 11 8.24 -18.34 -12.26
C LYS A 11 7.41 -17.44 -11.34
N LEU A 12 6.97 -17.96 -10.20
CA LEU A 12 6.25 -17.18 -9.19
C LEU A 12 7.15 -16.09 -8.60
N LEU A 13 8.37 -16.46 -8.19
CA LEU A 13 9.35 -15.52 -7.63
C LEU A 13 9.75 -14.43 -8.63
N ALA A 14 9.95 -14.78 -9.90
CA ALA A 14 10.25 -13.83 -10.96
C ALA A 14 9.11 -12.82 -11.17
N SER A 15 7.84 -13.27 -11.09
CA SER A 15 6.67 -12.40 -11.20
C SER A 15 6.57 -11.38 -10.05
N ILE A 16 6.96 -11.78 -8.84
CA ILE A 16 6.95 -10.92 -7.65
C ILE A 16 8.07 -9.88 -7.76
N LYS A 17 9.30 -10.31 -8.08
CA LYS A 17 10.47 -9.41 -8.23
C LYS A 17 10.28 -8.37 -9.34
N GLY A 18 9.63 -8.74 -10.44
CA GLY A 18 9.30 -7.79 -11.51
C GLY A 18 8.23 -6.75 -11.13
N ASN A 19 7.44 -7.02 -10.08
CA ASN A 19 6.32 -6.17 -9.64
C ASN A 19 6.66 -5.34 -8.37
N GLU A 20 7.72 -5.68 -7.64
CA GLU A 20 8.18 -4.96 -6.43
C GLU A 20 8.42 -3.46 -6.67
N GLN A 21 8.87 -3.09 -7.87
CA GLN A 21 9.11 -1.69 -8.22
C GLN A 21 7.83 -0.89 -8.43
N ARG A 22 6.67 -1.53 -8.67
CA ARG A 22 5.55 -0.84 -9.32
C ARG A 22 4.42 -0.37 -8.41
N GLN A 23 4.22 -0.93 -7.21
CA GLN A 23 3.11 -0.50 -6.33
C GLN A 23 3.35 -0.75 -4.84
N ARG A 24 4.41 -0.16 -4.26
CA ARG A 24 4.52 -0.17 -2.80
C ARG A 24 3.55 0.87 -2.23
N SER A 25 2.57 0.44 -1.43
CA SER A 25 1.66 1.36 -0.74
C SER A 25 2.45 2.22 0.26
N ARG A 26 2.13 3.50 0.32
CA ARG A 26 2.78 4.46 1.22
C ARG A 26 1.88 4.71 2.43
N LEU A 27 2.32 4.30 3.62
CA LEU A 27 1.67 4.66 4.88
C LEU A 27 2.20 6.03 5.35
N LYS A 28 1.29 6.98 5.58
CA LYS A 28 1.61 8.29 6.18
C LYS A 28 1.03 8.38 7.58
N ILE A 29 1.84 8.83 8.55
CA ILE A 29 1.44 8.97 9.96
C ILE A 29 1.44 10.45 10.34
N PHE A 30 0.34 10.93 10.92
CA PHE A 30 0.18 12.31 11.39
C PHE A 30 0.45 12.37 12.91
N PHE A 31 1.59 12.93 13.30
CA PHE A 31 1.98 13.09 14.71
C PHE A 31 1.37 14.33 15.36
N GLY A 32 1.21 14.29 16.68
CA GLY A 32 0.75 15.43 17.47
C GLY A 32 0.55 15.08 18.95
N MET A 33 1.06 15.92 19.84
CA MET A 33 1.24 15.61 21.27
C MET A 33 0.09 16.10 22.17
N CYS A 34 -0.80 16.96 21.67
CA CYS A 34 -1.93 17.50 22.44
C CYS A 34 -3.28 17.14 21.80
N ALA A 35 -4.36 17.24 22.58
CA ALA A 35 -5.73 17.15 22.08
C ALA A 35 -6.08 18.39 21.25
N GLY A 36 -6.92 18.24 20.23
CA GLY A 36 -7.38 19.38 19.40
C GLY A 36 -6.38 19.92 18.37
N VAL A 37 -5.15 19.39 18.28
CA VAL A 37 -4.11 19.86 17.33
C VAL A 37 -4.40 19.57 15.84
N GLY A 38 -5.58 19.04 15.52
CA GLY A 38 -6.02 18.92 14.13
C GLY A 38 -5.50 17.72 13.34
N LYS A 39 -4.93 16.68 13.98
CA LYS A 39 -4.41 15.48 13.27
C LYS A 39 -5.41 14.87 12.28
N THR A 40 -6.67 14.71 12.69
CA THR A 40 -7.74 14.17 11.86
C THR A 40 -8.12 15.11 10.72
N TYR A 41 -8.18 16.42 10.99
CA TYR A 41 -8.48 17.41 9.96
C TYR A 41 -7.39 17.43 8.88
N ALA A 42 -6.11 17.45 9.30
CA ALA A 42 -4.97 17.41 8.38
C ALA A 42 -4.98 16.15 7.51
N MET A 43 -5.30 14.99 8.11
CA MET A 43 -5.46 13.73 7.39
C MET A 43 -6.54 13.81 6.32
N LEU A 44 -7.74 14.29 6.66
CA LEU A 44 -8.87 14.37 5.73
C LEU A 44 -8.65 15.43 4.65
N HIS A 45 -8.05 16.56 5.00
CA HIS A 45 -7.73 17.62 4.05
C HIS A 45 -6.76 17.13 2.98
N GLU A 46 -5.65 16.50 3.36
CA GLU A 46 -4.69 15.95 2.41
C GLU A 46 -5.31 14.85 1.54
N ALA A 47 -6.15 13.98 2.10
CA ALA A 47 -6.87 12.97 1.32
C ALA A 47 -7.82 13.60 0.29
N GLY A 48 -8.43 14.75 0.61
CA GLY A 48 -9.21 15.54 -0.33
C GLY A 48 -8.37 16.12 -1.46
N GLU A 49 -7.18 16.64 -1.14
CA GLU A 49 -6.25 17.18 -2.13
C GLU A 49 -5.69 16.10 -3.07
N LEU A 50 -5.38 14.90 -2.56
CA LEU A 50 -4.89 13.76 -3.37
C LEU A 50 -5.95 13.14 -4.28
N ARG A 51 -7.23 13.42 -4.03
CA ARG A 51 -8.35 12.96 -4.87
C ARG A 51 -8.65 13.89 -6.05
N ARG A 52 -8.10 15.12 -6.05
CA ARG A 52 -8.18 16.03 -7.19
C ARG A 52 -7.14 15.63 -8.24
#